data_AF-A0A659UJA2-F1
#
_entry.id   AF-A0A659UJA2-F1
#
_cell.length_a   1.000
_cell.length_b   1.000
_cell.length_c   1.000
_cell.angle_alpha   90.00
_cell.angle_beta   90.00
_cell.angle_gamma   90.00
#
_symmetry.space_group_name_H-M   'P 1'
#
loop_
_entity.id
_entity.type
_entity.pdbx_description
1 polymer ?
#
loop_
_entity_poly.entity_id
_entity_poly.type
_entity_poly.pdbx_seq_one_letter_code
_entity_poly.pdbx_strand_id
1 'polypeptide(L)'
;ILAVGQTFVIITGGIDLSVGAVVGFATVIAAMLINAGVPVFLAILLTLLVGVAIGLFHGFGIVKMGLPPFIITLATLTSLRGIGLLMTNGNSISINNDAFQEFSRNSFLGVPNLFWMVLLVGIPAYVFLHHSRWGRYLFSVGS
;
A
#
# COMPACT_ATOMS: atom_id res chain seq x y z
N ILE A 1 0.89 5.37 -8.45
CA ILE A 1 0.92 5.39 -6.97
C ILE A 1 1.86 4.31 -6.43
N LEU A 2 1.63 3.02 -6.71
CA LEU A 2 2.49 1.93 -6.21
C LEU A 2 3.97 2.10 -6.55
N ALA A 3 4.28 2.54 -7.77
CA ALA A 3 5.64 2.85 -8.18
C ALA A 3 6.34 3.88 -7.27
N VAL A 4 5.60 4.89 -6.78
CA VAL A 4 6.13 5.90 -5.85
C VAL A 4 6.54 5.24 -4.54
N GLY A 5 5.73 4.31 -4.01
CA GLY A 5 6.09 3.53 -2.82
C GLY A 5 7.32 2.67 -3.05
N GLN A 6 7.39 1.97 -4.19
CA GLN A 6 8.53 1.13 -4.56
C GLN A 6 9.83 1.93 -4.76
N THR A 7 9.75 3.19 -5.17
CA THR A 7 10.93 4.08 -5.23
C THR A 7 11.66 4.14 -3.88
N PHE A 8 10.95 4.23 -2.76
CA PHE A 8 11.57 4.25 -1.44
C PHE A 8 12.31 2.94 -1.12
N VAL A 9 11.72 1.80 -1.47
CA VAL A 9 12.34 0.48 -1.26
C VAL A 9 13.62 0.35 -2.07
N ILE A 10 13.58 0.71 -3.36
CA ILE A 10 14.72 0.62 -4.27
C ILE A 10 15.84 1.57 -3.86
N ILE A 11 15.52 2.79 -3.44
CA ILE A 11 16.51 3.76 -2.96
C ILE A 11 17.29 3.22 -1.76
N THR A 12 16.67 2.42 -0.89
CA THR A 12 17.34 1.77 0.24
C THR A 12 18.11 0.49 -0.12
N GLY A 13 18.24 0.15 -1.40
CA GLY A 13 18.92 -1.07 -1.87
C GLY A 13 18.10 -2.35 -1.66
N GLY A 14 16.81 -2.22 -1.31
CA GLY A 14 15.91 -3.34 -1.06
C GLY A 14 15.16 -3.81 -2.31
N ILE A 15 14.52 -4.97 -2.19
CA ILE A 15 13.56 -5.50 -3.17
C ILE A 15 12.29 -5.90 -2.42
N ASP A 16 11.14 -5.40 -2.86
CA ASP A 16 9.83 -5.79 -2.33
C ASP A 16 9.01 -6.54 -3.38
N LEU A 17 8.97 -7.86 -3.22
CA LEU A 17 8.13 -8.73 -4.04
C LEU A 17 6.66 -8.75 -3.60
N SER A 18 6.38 -8.32 -2.37
CA SER A 18 5.08 -8.50 -1.74
C SER A 18 4.04 -7.48 -2.16
N VAL A 19 4.44 -6.38 -2.82
CA VAL A 19 3.57 -5.23 -3.14
C VAL A 19 2.25 -5.62 -3.79
N GLY A 20 2.27 -6.60 -4.69
CA GLY A 20 1.05 -7.11 -5.34
C GLY A 20 0.10 -7.80 -4.35
N ALA A 21 0.63 -8.63 -3.45
CA ALA A 21 -0.17 -9.29 -2.42
C ALA A 21 -0.65 -8.30 -1.35
N VAL A 22 0.17 -7.31 -0.97
CA VAL A 22 -0.25 -6.25 -0.03
C VAL A 22 -1.42 -5.48 -0.61
N VAL A 23 -1.37 -5.11 -1.88
CA VAL A 23 -2.48 -4.42 -2.56
C VAL A 23 -3.71 -5.31 -2.61
N GLY A 24 -3.59 -6.57 -3.03
CA GLY A 24 -4.72 -7.50 -3.07
C GLY A 24 -5.33 -7.77 -1.69
N PHE A 25 -4.51 -7.83 -0.65
CA PHE A 25 -4.99 -7.99 0.72
C PHE A 25 -5.67 -6.71 1.23
N ALA A 26 -5.12 -5.54 0.93
CA ALA A 26 -5.72 -4.25 1.27
C ALA A 26 -7.09 -4.04 0.60
N THR A 27 -7.27 -4.47 -0.66
CA THR A 27 -8.57 -4.40 -1.33
C THR A 27 -9.59 -5.33 -0.68
N VAL A 28 -9.19 -6.54 -0.28
CA VAL A 28 -10.06 -7.48 0.45
C VAL A 28 -10.51 -6.88 1.78
N ILE A 29 -9.59 -6.32 2.57
CA ILE A 29 -9.93 -5.67 3.85
C ILE A 29 -10.89 -4.49 3.63
N ALA A 30 -10.57 -3.61 2.68
CA ALA A 30 -11.41 -2.45 2.39
C ALA A 30 -12.82 -2.89 1.97
N ALA A 31 -12.93 -3.90 1.10
CA ALA A 31 -14.21 -4.42 0.64
C ALA A 31 -15.02 -5.05 1.77
N MET A 32 -14.38 -5.84 2.64
CA MET A 32 -15.05 -6.45 3.79
C MET A 32 -15.55 -5.40 4.79
N LEU A 33 -14.75 -4.38 5.10
CA LEU A 33 -15.15 -3.30 6.01
C LEU A 33 -16.33 -2.50 5.45
N ILE A 34 -16.25 -2.09 4.19
CA ILE A 34 -17.32 -1.32 3.54
C ILE A 34 -18.61 -2.15 3.46
N ASN A 35 -18.52 -3.41 3.05
CA ASN A 35 -19.70 -4.29 2.97
C ASN A 35 -20.26 -4.65 4.36
N ALA A 36 -19.46 -4.59 5.41
CA ALA A 36 -19.92 -4.70 6.81
C ALA A 36 -20.60 -3.43 7.33
N GLY A 37 -20.77 -2.39 6.49
CA GLY A 37 -21.43 -1.14 6.85
C GLY A 37 -20.52 -0.12 7.54
N VAL A 38 -19.20 -0.37 7.59
CA VAL A 38 -18.25 0.61 8.12
C VAL A 38 -18.22 1.83 7.18
N PRO A 39 -18.28 3.07 7.70
CA PRO A 39 -18.18 4.26 6.87
C PRO A 39 -16.93 4.23 6.00
N VAL A 40 -17.06 4.59 4.72
CA VAL A 40 -15.98 4.49 3.71
C VAL A 40 -14.69 5.15 4.17
N PHE A 41 -14.77 6.33 4.78
CA PHE A 41 -13.61 7.05 5.30
C PHE A 41 -12.87 6.26 6.38
N LEU A 42 -13.61 5.64 7.31
CA LEU A 42 -13.03 4.84 8.38
C LEU A 42 -12.45 3.52 7.84
N ALA A 43 -13.12 2.90 6.86
CA ALA A 43 -12.60 1.71 6.17
C ALA A 43 -11.26 2.00 5.48
N ILE A 44 -11.14 3.13 4.78
CA ILE A 44 -9.88 3.56 4.16
C ILE A 44 -8.79 3.74 5.22
N LEU A 45 -9.09 4.43 6.32
CA LEU A 45 -8.11 4.67 7.39
C LEU A 45 -7.61 3.35 8.00
N LEU A 46 -8.51 2.41 8.30
CA LEU A 46 -8.15 1.10 8.84
C LEU A 46 -7.31 0.29 7.86
N THR A 47 -7.67 0.29 6.56
CA THR A 47 -6.88 -0.39 5.53
C THR A 47 -5.48 0.21 5.40
N LEU A 48 -5.33 1.54 5.48
CA LEU A 48 -4.03 2.20 5.49
C LEU A 48 -3.18 1.80 6.70
N LEU A 49 -3.78 1.71 7.88
CA LEU A 49 -3.09 1.26 9.10
C LEU A 49 -2.58 -0.17 8.96
N VAL A 50 -3.33 -1.07 8.31
CA VAL A 50 -2.85 -2.43 8.01
C VAL A 50 -1.63 -2.38 7.07
N GLY A 51 -1.65 -1.53 6.04
CA GLY A 51 -0.49 -1.32 5.17
C GLY A 51 0.74 -0.84 5.94
N VAL A 52 0.57 0.11 6.87
CA VAL A 52 1.64 0.58 7.75
C VAL A 52 2.16 -0.54 8.64
N ALA A 53 1.29 -1.35 9.23
CA ALA A 53 1.68 -2.48 10.07
C ALA A 53 2.52 -3.52 9.28
N ILE A 54 2.15 -3.81 8.04
CA ILE A 54 2.93 -4.69 7.15
C ILE A 54 4.31 -4.08 6.85
N GLY A 55 4.37 -2.78 6.52
CA GLY A 55 5.64 -2.09 6.28
C GLY A 55 6.54 -2.06 7.51
N LEU A 56 5.98 -1.87 8.71
CA LEU A 56 6.71 -1.96 9.98
C LEU A 56 7.23 -3.37 10.23
N PHE A 57 6.45 -4.40 9.91
CA PHE A 57 6.89 -5.79 10.00
C PHE A 57 8.09 -6.06 9.08
N HIS A 58 8.07 -5.56 7.83
CA HIS A 58 9.22 -5.64 6.93
C HIS A 58 10.44 -4.93 7.50
N GLY A 59 10.28 -3.66 7.91
CA GLY A 59 11.38 -2.87 8.47
C GLY A 59 11.97 -3.52 9.72
N PHE A 60 11.14 -4.07 10.59
CA PHE A 60 11.59 -4.79 11.79
C PHE A 60 12.41 -6.03 11.45
N GLY A 61 11.95 -6.88 10.53
CA GLY A 61 12.71 -8.07 10.15
C GLY A 61 14.03 -7.75 9.45
N ILE A 62 14.06 -6.71 8.63
CA ILE A 62 15.30 -6.28 7.95
C ILE A 62 16.27 -5.67 8.96
N VAL A 63 15.84 -4.67 9.72
CA VAL A 63 16.73 -3.86 10.57
C VAL A 63 17.09 -4.59 11.86
N LYS A 64 16.13 -5.25 12.53
CA LYS A 64 16.35 -5.84 13.85
C LYS A 64 16.76 -7.31 13.79
N MET A 65 16.19 -8.08 12.86
CA MET A 65 16.50 -9.51 12.72
C MET A 65 17.62 -9.77 11.70
N GLY A 66 18.05 -8.76 10.93
CA GLY A 66 19.10 -8.91 9.92
C GLY A 66 18.67 -9.79 8.74
N LEU A 67 17.37 -9.96 8.51
CA LEU A 67 16.88 -10.77 7.41
C LEU A 67 17.05 -10.00 6.09
N PRO A 68 17.53 -10.67 5.02
CA PRO A 68 17.53 -10.09 3.69
C PRO A 68 16.13 -9.62 3.27
N PRO A 69 15.96 -8.42 2.67
CA PRO A 69 14.65 -7.88 2.28
C PRO A 69 13.83 -8.80 1.38
N PHE A 70 14.50 -9.54 0.50
CA PHE A 70 13.88 -10.53 -0.37
C PHE A 70 13.15 -11.63 0.42
N ILE A 71 13.74 -12.14 1.50
CA ILE A 71 13.18 -13.27 2.26
C ILE A 71 11.90 -12.83 2.98
N ILE A 72 11.93 -11.68 3.66
CA ILE A 72 10.76 -11.21 4.40
C ILE A 72 9.61 -10.81 3.47
N THR A 73 9.91 -10.21 2.32
CA THR A 73 8.88 -9.81 1.35
C THR A 73 8.32 -11.03 0.63
N LEU A 74 9.13 -12.03 0.28
CA LEU A 74 8.65 -13.31 -0.25
C LEU A 74 7.74 -14.05 0.75
N ALA A 75 8.13 -14.11 2.02
CA ALA A 75 7.30 -14.70 3.07
C ALA A 75 5.97 -13.95 3.24
N THR A 76 6.02 -12.62 3.24
CA THR A 76 4.80 -11.80 3.32
C THR A 76 3.90 -12.00 2.10
N LEU A 77 4.50 -12.10 0.91
CA LEU A 77 3.78 -12.36 -0.35
C LEU A 77 2.96 -13.65 -0.24
N THR A 78 3.57 -14.75 0.20
CA THR A 78 2.89 -16.05 0.30
C THR A 78 1.87 -16.06 1.43
N SER A 79 2.21 -15.49 2.60
CA SER A 79 1.29 -15.39 3.74
C SER A 79 0.05 -14.57 3.42
N LEU A 80 0.20 -13.34 2.91
CA LEU A 80 -0.93 -12.47 2.60
C LEU A 80 -1.81 -13.03 1.49
N ARG A 81 -1.20 -13.68 0.49
CA ARG A 81 -1.95 -14.36 -0.57
C ARG A 81 -2.78 -15.51 -0.01
N GLY A 82 -2.21 -16.32 0.88
CA GLY A 82 -2.93 -17.42 1.55
C GLY A 82 -4.07 -16.91 2.43
N ILE A 83 -3.80 -15.92 3.28
CA ILE A 83 -4.80 -15.32 4.17
C ILE A 83 -5.92 -14.67 3.34
N GLY A 84 -5.59 -13.91 2.31
CA GLY A 84 -6.57 -13.30 1.41
C GLY A 84 -7.46 -14.35 0.72
N LEU A 85 -6.88 -15.48 0.30
CA LEU A 85 -7.64 -16.58 -0.29
C LEU A 85 -8.62 -17.22 0.71
N LEU A 86 -8.19 -17.42 1.96
CA LEU A 86 -9.03 -17.94 3.03
C LEU A 86 -10.17 -16.98 3.39
N MET A 87 -9.87 -15.68 3.49
CA MET A 87 -10.88 -14.65 3.80
C MET A 87 -11.94 -14.52 2.71
N THR A 88 -11.55 -14.73 1.45
CA THR A 88 -12.42 -14.60 0.30
C THR A 88 -13.09 -15.92 -0.12
N ASN A 89 -12.71 -17.04 0.50
CA ASN A 89 -13.01 -18.40 0.01
C ASN A 89 -12.70 -18.58 -1.49
N GLY A 90 -11.66 -17.91 -1.99
CA GLY A 90 -11.27 -17.91 -3.41
C GLY A 90 -12.17 -17.08 -4.34
N ASN A 91 -13.19 -16.39 -3.82
CA ASN A 91 -14.12 -15.59 -4.63
C ASN A 91 -13.69 -14.11 -4.73
N SER A 92 -14.16 -13.43 -5.77
CA SER A 92 -13.97 -11.98 -5.87
C SER A 92 -15.01 -11.26 -5.01
N ILE A 93 -14.55 -10.37 -4.13
CA ILE A 93 -15.43 -9.52 -3.31
C ILE A 93 -15.57 -8.16 -3.99
N SER A 94 -16.78 -7.85 -4.45
CA SER A 94 -17.11 -6.54 -4.99
C SER A 94 -17.51 -5.56 -3.88
N ILE A 95 -17.18 -4.29 -4.07
CA ILE A 95 -17.54 -3.21 -3.14
C ILE A 95 -18.91 -2.65 -3.55
N ASN A 96 -19.91 -2.87 -2.71
CA ASN A 96 -21.29 -2.45 -2.96
C ASN A 96 -21.59 -1.12 -2.26
N ASN A 97 -20.87 -0.06 -2.64
CA ASN A 97 -21.09 1.28 -2.11
C ASN A 97 -21.03 2.31 -3.23
N ASP A 98 -22.14 3.02 -3.44
CA ASP A 98 -22.29 3.95 -4.55
C ASP A 98 -21.28 5.11 -4.45
N ALA A 99 -21.08 5.68 -3.28
CA ALA A 99 -20.11 6.77 -3.09
C ALA A 99 -18.67 6.35 -3.45
N PHE A 100 -18.27 5.12 -3.13
CA PHE A 100 -16.96 4.58 -3.49
C PHE A 100 -16.84 4.35 -5.01
N GLN A 101 -17.89 3.79 -5.63
CA GLN A 101 -17.89 3.54 -7.08
C GLN A 101 -17.97 4.84 -7.89
N GLU A 102 -18.78 5.80 -7.46
CA GLU A 102 -18.87 7.14 -8.03
C GLU A 102 -17.52 7.84 -7.92
N PHE A 103 -16.86 7.83 -6.76
CA PHE A 103 -15.55 8.44 -6.62
C PHE A 103 -14.53 7.89 -7.63
N SER A 104 -14.55 6.57 -7.86
CA SER A 104 -13.66 5.90 -8.82
C SER A 104 -13.94 6.29 -10.29
N ARG A 105 -15.22 6.49 -10.64
CA ARG A 105 -15.66 6.79 -12.03
C ARG A 105 -15.75 8.28 -12.33
N ASN A 106 -15.86 9.12 -11.32
CA ASN A 106 -16.11 10.54 -11.48
C ASN A 106 -14.83 11.30 -11.91
N SER A 107 -15.05 12.48 -12.49
CA SER A 107 -14.01 13.38 -12.93
C SER A 107 -14.17 14.73 -12.25
N PHE A 108 -13.08 15.25 -11.72
CA PHE A 108 -13.00 16.59 -11.15
C PHE A 108 -12.28 17.50 -12.15
N LEU A 109 -12.96 18.58 -12.56
CA LEU A 109 -12.46 19.52 -13.58
C LEU A 109 -12.12 18.87 -14.93
N GLY A 110 -12.88 17.85 -15.34
CA GLY A 110 -12.65 17.10 -16.58
C GLY A 110 -11.50 16.09 -16.52
N VAL A 111 -10.87 15.93 -15.35
CA VAL A 111 -9.77 14.99 -15.12
C VAL A 111 -10.22 13.90 -14.13
N PRO A 112 -9.96 12.61 -14.41
CA PRO A 112 -10.35 11.51 -13.51
C PRO A 112 -9.82 11.67 -12.08
N ASN A 113 -10.64 11.37 -11.08
CA ASN A 113 -10.27 11.48 -9.66
C ASN A 113 -8.98 10.69 -9.30
N LEU A 114 -8.74 9.58 -9.99
CA LEU A 114 -7.52 8.77 -9.83
C LEU A 114 -6.23 9.53 -10.16
N PHE A 115 -6.28 10.47 -11.12
CA PHE A 115 -5.12 11.31 -11.44
C PHE A 115 -4.77 12.24 -10.29
N TRP A 116 -5.79 12.85 -9.67
CA TRP A 116 -5.60 13.69 -8.49
C TRP A 116 -4.99 12.91 -7.31
N MET A 117 -5.34 11.63 -7.14
CA MET A 117 -4.73 10.75 -6.14
C MET A 117 -3.24 10.48 -6.41
N VAL A 118 -2.83 10.41 -7.68
CA VAL A 118 -1.41 10.33 -8.03
C VAL A 118 -0.68 11.60 -7.61
N LEU A 119 -1.24 12.79 -7.87
CA LEU A 119 -0.63 14.05 -7.44
C LEU A 119 -0.58 14.17 -5.91
N LEU A 120 -1.67 13.79 -5.23
CA LEU A 120 -1.78 13.82 -3.77
C LEU A 120 -0.69 12.98 -3.09
N VAL A 121 -0.33 11.82 -3.66
CA VAL A 121 0.73 10.97 -3.10
C VAL A 121 2.11 11.37 -3.65
N GLY A 122 2.19 11.68 -4.95
CA GLY A 122 3.44 11.93 -5.66
C GLY A 122 4.11 13.23 -5.27
N ILE A 123 3.36 14.33 -5.12
CA ILE A 123 3.94 15.64 -4.77
C ILE A 123 4.57 15.60 -3.37
N PRO A 124 3.88 15.14 -2.30
CA PRO A 124 4.51 15.03 -0.99
C PRO A 124 5.71 14.08 -0.99
N ALA A 125 5.63 12.95 -1.70
CA ALA A 125 6.75 12.02 -1.80
C ALA A 125 7.96 12.65 -2.50
N TYR A 126 7.75 13.41 -3.57
CA TYR A 126 8.80 14.15 -4.27
C TYR A 126 9.47 15.17 -3.36
N VAL A 127 8.68 16.01 -2.69
CA VAL A 127 9.17 17.03 -1.75
C VAL A 127 9.92 16.37 -0.60
N PHE A 128 9.39 15.27 -0.05
CA PHE A 128 10.07 14.53 1.00
C PHE A 128 11.43 13.97 0.54
N LEU A 129 11.51 13.36 -0.63
CA LEU A 129 12.76 12.78 -1.15
C LEU A 129 13.81 13.84 -1.49
N HIS A 130 13.42 14.97 -2.10
CA HIS A 130 14.37 15.95 -2.63
C HIS A 130 14.64 17.12 -1.70
N HIS A 131 13.66 17.52 -0.87
CA HIS A 131 13.75 18.71 -0.03
C HIS A 131 13.81 18.41 1.48
N SER A 132 13.84 17.15 1.92
CA SER A 132 14.00 16.80 3.33
C SER A 132 15.38 16.22 3.68
N ARG A 133 15.77 16.29 4.97
CA ARG A 133 16.98 15.62 5.47
C ARG A 133 16.85 14.09 5.41
N TRP A 134 15.64 13.58 5.69
CA TRP A 134 15.32 12.14 5.65
C TRP A 134 15.48 11.54 4.25
N GLY A 135 15.13 12.29 3.20
CA GLY A 135 15.39 11.89 1.82
C GLY A 135 16.86 11.59 1.56
N ARG A 136 17.76 12.51 1.98
CA ARG A 136 19.22 12.30 1.86
C ARG A 136 19.70 11.07 2.65
N TYR A 137 19.17 10.84 3.84
CA TYR A 137 19.50 9.65 4.63
C TYR A 137 19.09 8.36 3.90
N LEU A 138 17.90 8.32 3.28
CA LEU A 138 17.47 7.16 2.49
C LEU A 138 18.43 6.84 1.35
N PHE A 139 18.88 7.85 0.59
CA PHE A 139 19.87 7.65 -0.46
C PHE A 139 21.20 7.14 0.07
N SER A 140 21.65 7.60 1.25
CA SER A 140 22.89 7.13 1.85
C SER A 140 22.81 5.71 2.42
N VAL A 141 21.61 5.20 2.71
CA VAL A 141 21.43 3.83 3.20
C VAL A 141 21.59 2.81 2.06
N GLY A 142 21.19 3.17 0.83
CA GLY A 142 21.29 2.28 -0.33
C GLY A 142 22.58 2.39 -1.16
N SER A 143 23.48 3.31 -0.82
CA SER A 143 24.80 3.50 -1.45
C SER A 143 25.89 2.69 -0.75
#